data_AF-A0A399WXE8-F1
#
_entry.id   AF-A0A399WXE8-F1
#
_cell.length_a   1.000
_cell.length_b   1.000
_cell.length_c   1.000
_cell.angle_alpha   90.00
_cell.angle_beta   90.00
_cell.angle_gamma   90.00
#
_symmetry.space_group_name_H-M   'P 1'
#
loop_
_entity.id
_entity.type
_entity.pdbx_description
1 polymer ?
#
loop_
_entity_poly.entity_id
_entity_poly.type
_entity_poly.pdbx_seq_one_letter_code
_entity_poly.pdbx_strand_id
1 'polypeptide(L)'
;MKPIITACLSVLFLVFCGCTVAKSTNTNVSAAESTNAEPAATPMSGAGKVNLPAPETVVQALYKAHDAKKSPFFQSKDRALVDKYFSKPLADLIWKDATTHTSDVGVIDGDPLYNAQDVEIKDLKIGTGQIDAKNEKKATVNVTFTNFGKPNTIKFEMSAGAESWKIDDIVYSPSDSMLKWFKEADKPADTPAVAGEFEGKYRVGETTCTVKPVKMAYEVRWEKGKGVEMFFSKNSTTFESSPPKGDPNQFVFDDESYNTGTFYRADGKTFPVSRAN
;
A
#
# COMPACT_ATOMS: atom_id res chain seq x y z
N MET A 1 37.94 27.30 -35.56
CA MET A 1 36.95 27.52 -36.63
C MET A 1 35.56 27.31 -36.07
N LYS A 2 34.70 28.33 -36.15
CA LYS A 2 33.27 28.27 -35.81
C LYS A 2 32.48 28.46 -37.11
N PRO A 3 31.37 27.75 -37.31
CA PRO A 3 30.22 28.29 -38.05
C PRO A 3 29.01 28.35 -37.11
N ILE A 4 28.48 29.55 -36.83
CA ILE A 4 27.48 30.33 -37.58
C ILE A 4 26.05 29.91 -37.20
N ILE A 5 25.39 30.91 -36.63
CA ILE A 5 24.01 31.00 -36.15
C ILE A 5 23.06 31.07 -37.35
N THR A 6 21.97 30.29 -37.33
CA THR A 6 20.75 30.60 -38.09
C THR A 6 19.53 30.42 -37.20
N ALA A 7 18.95 31.54 -36.80
CA ALA A 7 17.64 31.63 -36.18
C ALA A 7 16.56 31.52 -37.28
N CYS A 8 15.57 30.65 -37.09
CA CYS A 8 14.33 30.69 -37.84
C CYS A 8 13.21 31.16 -36.90
N LEU A 9 12.80 32.40 -37.14
CA LEU A 9 11.63 33.06 -36.59
C LEU A 9 10.45 32.74 -37.53
N SER A 10 9.42 32.03 -37.04
CA SER A 10 8.22 31.75 -37.84
C SER A 10 6.96 32.13 -37.08
N VAL A 11 6.26 33.05 -37.72
CA VAL A 11 5.10 33.87 -37.37
C VAL A 11 3.84 33.10 -36.93
N LEU A 12 3.17 33.73 -35.96
CA LEU A 12 1.82 33.49 -35.45
C LEU A 12 0.74 33.73 -36.53
N PHE A 13 -0.19 32.79 -36.73
CA PHE A 13 -1.49 33.06 -37.37
C PHE A 13 -2.64 32.61 -36.45
N LEU A 14 -3.34 33.61 -35.91
CA LEU A 14 -4.65 33.52 -35.30
C LEU A 14 -5.71 33.52 -36.41
N VAL A 15 -6.55 32.49 -36.45
CA VAL A 15 -7.82 32.53 -37.21
C VAL A 15 -8.96 32.28 -36.23
N PHE A 16 -9.66 33.35 -35.89
CA PHE A 16 -11.01 33.32 -35.34
C PHE A 16 -11.99 33.12 -36.50
N CYS A 17 -12.83 32.10 -36.43
CA CYS A 17 -14.06 32.03 -37.20
C CYS A 17 -15.21 31.79 -36.22
N GLY A 18 -15.98 32.84 -35.95
CA GLY A 18 -17.26 32.75 -35.28
C GLY A 18 -18.38 32.50 -36.29
N CYS A 19 -19.40 31.77 -35.87
CA CYS A 19 -20.79 31.96 -36.26
C CYS A 19 -21.71 31.25 -35.26
N THR A 20 -22.91 31.78 -35.19
CA THR A 20 -23.81 31.90 -34.04
C THR A 20 -24.87 30.81 -33.92
N VAL A 21 -25.29 30.58 -32.66
CA VAL A 21 -26.64 30.32 -32.12
C VAL A 21 -27.68 29.63 -33.02
N ALA A 22 -28.16 28.48 -32.56
CA ALA A 22 -29.57 28.12 -32.65
C ALA A 22 -30.08 27.67 -31.27
N LYS A 23 -31.06 28.41 -30.75
CA LYS A 23 -31.78 28.19 -29.49
C LYS A 23 -33.12 27.58 -29.88
N SER A 24 -33.36 26.32 -29.55
CA SER A 24 -34.71 25.73 -29.62
C SER A 24 -35.31 25.71 -28.22
N THR A 25 -36.11 26.73 -27.94
CA THR A 25 -37.17 26.70 -26.94
C THR A 25 -38.31 25.84 -27.46
N ASN A 26 -38.74 24.86 -26.67
CA ASN A 26 -40.11 24.35 -26.73
C ASN A 26 -40.70 24.42 -25.34
N THR A 27 -41.47 25.49 -25.11
CA THR A 27 -42.51 25.59 -24.10
C THR A 27 -43.71 24.77 -24.55
N ASN A 28 -44.15 23.84 -23.72
CA ASN A 28 -45.59 23.58 -23.60
C ASN A 28 -45.92 23.36 -22.13
N VAL A 29 -46.75 24.27 -21.64
CA VAL A 29 -47.46 24.24 -20.37
C VAL A 29 -48.60 23.23 -20.50
N SER A 30 -48.79 22.38 -19.49
CA SER A 30 -50.15 22.08 -19.03
C SER A 30 -50.10 21.64 -17.57
N ALA A 31 -50.86 22.38 -16.77
CA ALA A 31 -51.17 22.09 -15.37
C ALA A 31 -52.10 20.88 -15.24
N ALA A 32 -51.95 20.15 -14.14
CA ALA A 32 -53.04 19.47 -13.46
C ALA A 32 -52.65 19.26 -11.98
N GLU A 33 -53.34 19.99 -11.10
CA GLU A 33 -53.38 19.75 -9.65
C GLU A 33 -54.14 18.46 -9.33
N SER A 34 -53.72 17.74 -8.29
CA SER A 34 -54.62 16.92 -7.48
C SER A 34 -54.19 16.87 -6.01
N THR A 35 -54.92 17.66 -5.21
CA THR A 35 -55.55 17.33 -3.92
C THR A 35 -54.93 16.27 -2.99
N ASN A 36 -54.47 16.78 -1.84
CA ASN A 36 -54.86 16.44 -0.46
C ASN A 36 -54.73 14.97 0.04
N ALA A 37 -53.85 14.74 1.03
CA ALA A 37 -54.18 14.11 2.32
C ALA A 37 -52.91 13.92 3.18
N GLU A 38 -52.87 14.60 4.32
CA GLU A 38 -52.05 14.22 5.46
C GLU A 38 -52.74 13.08 6.22
N PRO A 39 -51.97 12.09 6.71
CA PRO A 39 -52.26 11.62 8.05
C PRO A 39 -51.00 11.61 8.92
N ALA A 40 -51.17 12.19 10.10
CA ALA A 40 -50.26 12.06 11.23
C ALA A 40 -50.00 10.59 11.56
N ALA A 41 -48.72 10.20 11.55
CA ALA A 41 -48.24 9.02 12.25
C ALA A 41 -46.93 9.38 12.97
N THR A 42 -46.95 9.16 14.28
CA THR A 42 -45.86 9.28 15.24
C THR A 42 -44.55 8.65 14.72
N PRO A 43 -43.36 9.29 14.87
CA PRO A 43 -42.11 8.67 14.50
C PRO A 43 -41.69 7.68 15.58
N MET A 44 -41.76 6.39 15.29
CA MET A 44 -41.11 5.36 16.08
C MET A 44 -39.86 4.86 15.33
N SER A 45 -38.71 5.32 15.81
CA SER A 45 -37.41 4.65 15.74
C SER A 45 -36.88 4.20 14.38
N GLY A 46 -36.29 5.12 13.63
CA GLY A 46 -35.30 4.81 12.59
C GLY A 46 -33.88 5.01 13.12
N ALA A 47 -33.16 3.92 13.39
CA ALA A 47 -31.70 3.98 13.44
C ALA A 47 -31.22 4.50 12.08
N GLY A 48 -30.54 5.64 12.07
CA GLY A 48 -30.27 6.41 10.85
C GLY A 48 -29.45 5.63 9.84
N LYS A 49 -30.02 5.42 8.65
CA LYS A 49 -29.26 5.01 7.47
C LYS A 49 -28.12 6.00 7.25
N VAL A 50 -26.92 5.48 7.07
CA VAL A 50 -25.74 6.27 6.74
C VAL A 50 -25.95 6.90 5.35
N ASN A 51 -26.22 8.21 5.30
CA ASN A 51 -26.41 8.95 4.05
C ASN A 51 -25.06 9.34 3.44
N LEU A 52 -24.31 8.33 2.99
CA LEU A 52 -23.04 8.52 2.28
C LEU A 52 -23.22 8.20 0.78
N PRO A 53 -22.40 8.79 -0.10
CA PRO A 53 -22.27 8.33 -1.49
C PRO A 53 -21.95 6.83 -1.54
N ALA A 54 -22.23 6.18 -2.67
CA ALA A 54 -21.94 4.76 -2.85
C ALA A 54 -20.42 4.47 -2.66
N PRO A 55 -20.02 3.39 -1.96
CA PRO A 55 -18.61 3.13 -1.63
C PRO A 55 -17.67 3.12 -2.84
N GLU A 56 -18.12 2.55 -3.96
CA GLU A 56 -17.34 2.45 -5.21
C GLU A 56 -16.95 3.82 -5.78
N THR A 57 -17.66 4.89 -5.45
CA THR A 57 -17.34 6.25 -5.92
C THR A 57 -15.99 6.74 -5.37
N VAL A 58 -15.62 6.31 -4.16
CA VAL A 58 -14.31 6.64 -3.57
C VAL A 58 -13.20 5.90 -4.31
N VAL A 59 -13.41 4.62 -4.63
CA VAL A 59 -12.46 3.80 -5.39
C VAL A 59 -12.31 4.32 -6.83
N GLN A 60 -13.40 4.68 -7.50
CA GLN A 60 -13.38 5.34 -8.81
C GLN A 60 -12.59 6.65 -8.77
N ALA A 61 -12.82 7.48 -7.75
CA ALA A 61 -12.08 8.72 -7.58
C ALA A 61 -10.59 8.50 -7.28
N LEU A 62 -10.23 7.39 -6.64
CA LEU A 62 -8.85 6.99 -6.37
C LEU A 62 -8.13 6.58 -7.67
N TYR A 63 -8.72 5.67 -8.45
CA TYR A 63 -8.17 5.28 -9.76
C TYR A 63 -8.08 6.47 -10.73
N LYS A 64 -9.09 7.34 -10.76
CA LYS A 64 -9.04 8.56 -11.58
C LYS A 64 -7.91 9.50 -11.16
N ALA A 65 -7.68 9.65 -9.86
CA ALA A 65 -6.57 10.46 -9.36
C ALA A 65 -5.22 9.82 -9.73
N HIS A 66 -5.13 8.50 -9.63
CA HIS A 66 -3.97 7.73 -10.06
C HIS A 66 -3.66 7.92 -11.55
N ASP A 67 -4.64 7.72 -12.44
CA ASP A 67 -4.48 7.90 -13.89
C ASP A 67 -4.09 9.33 -14.26
N ALA A 68 -4.58 10.31 -13.49
CA ALA A 68 -4.21 11.72 -13.62
C ALA A 68 -2.82 12.06 -13.03
N LYS A 69 -2.05 11.07 -12.57
CA LYS A 69 -0.74 11.22 -11.90
C LYS A 69 -0.82 12.09 -10.64
N LYS A 70 -1.95 12.02 -9.94
CA LYS A 70 -2.26 12.71 -8.67
C LYS A 70 -2.62 11.68 -7.59
N SER A 71 -1.93 10.55 -7.62
CA SER A 71 -2.11 9.49 -6.63
C SER A 71 -1.85 10.03 -5.21
N PRO A 72 -2.63 9.62 -4.20
CA PRO A 72 -2.31 9.91 -2.80
C PRO A 72 -1.08 9.13 -2.31
N PHE A 73 -0.63 8.10 -3.04
CA PHE A 73 0.59 7.33 -2.75
C PHE A 73 1.85 8.04 -3.24
N PHE A 74 3.01 7.66 -2.68
CA PHE A 74 4.35 8.13 -3.09
C PHE A 74 4.52 9.65 -3.14
N GLN A 75 3.90 10.36 -2.20
CA GLN A 75 3.97 11.80 -2.10
C GLN A 75 4.01 12.25 -0.65
N SER A 76 4.72 13.34 -0.40
CA SER A 76 4.95 13.93 0.94
C SER A 76 4.48 15.38 1.05
N LYS A 77 3.65 15.84 0.09
CA LYS A 77 3.28 17.26 -0.06
C LYS A 77 1.86 17.58 0.39
N ASP A 78 0.94 16.63 0.26
CA ASP A 78 -0.48 16.83 0.50
C ASP A 78 -1.03 15.71 1.38
N ARG A 79 -0.96 15.92 2.70
CA ARG A 79 -1.51 14.99 3.68
C ARG A 79 -3.03 14.89 3.57
N ALA A 80 -3.71 16.00 3.28
CA ALA A 80 -5.15 16.06 3.15
C ALA A 80 -5.65 15.20 1.98
N LEU A 81 -4.87 15.09 0.90
CA LEU A 81 -5.15 14.16 -0.20
C LEU A 81 -5.13 12.69 0.26
N VAL A 82 -4.21 12.30 1.16
CA VAL A 82 -4.21 10.94 1.73
C VAL A 82 -5.45 10.73 2.61
N ASP A 83 -5.70 11.66 3.54
CA ASP A 83 -6.84 11.58 4.46
C ASP A 83 -8.19 11.65 3.72
N LYS A 84 -8.24 12.17 2.49
CA LYS A 84 -9.42 12.16 1.64
C LYS A 84 -9.87 10.73 1.32
N TYR A 85 -8.96 9.82 1.03
CA TYR A 85 -9.28 8.46 0.58
C TYR A 85 -9.24 7.41 1.69
N PHE A 86 -8.27 7.52 2.60
CA PHE A 86 -7.97 6.48 3.58
C PHE A 86 -8.49 6.82 4.97
N SER A 87 -8.83 5.80 5.76
CA SER A 87 -9.14 6.02 7.17
C SER A 87 -7.87 6.43 7.91
N LYS A 88 -8.04 7.17 9.01
CA LYS A 88 -6.90 7.76 9.73
C LYS A 88 -5.77 6.75 10.02
N PRO A 89 -6.04 5.53 10.53
CA PRO A 89 -4.97 4.56 10.79
C PRO A 89 -4.16 4.20 9.54
N LEU A 90 -4.81 3.92 8.42
CA LEU A 90 -4.12 3.58 7.18
C LEU A 90 -3.43 4.80 6.55
N ALA A 91 -4.08 5.97 6.60
CA ALA A 91 -3.52 7.23 6.12
C ALA A 91 -2.23 7.62 6.86
N ASP A 92 -2.17 7.42 8.18
CA ASP A 92 -0.98 7.65 8.98
C ASP A 92 0.20 6.76 8.54
N LEU A 93 -0.07 5.49 8.23
CA LEU A 93 0.95 4.54 7.78
C LEU A 93 1.46 4.87 6.38
N ILE A 94 0.57 5.15 5.42
CA ILE A 94 0.93 5.58 4.06
C ILE A 94 1.75 6.87 4.10
N TRP A 95 1.33 7.85 4.90
CA TRP A 95 2.02 9.12 5.04
C TRP A 95 3.39 8.96 5.68
N LYS A 96 3.49 8.14 6.74
CA LYS A 96 4.76 7.83 7.39
C LYS A 96 5.72 7.24 6.36
N ASP A 97 5.31 6.22 5.63
CA ASP A 97 6.15 5.56 4.64
C ASP A 97 6.70 6.54 3.59
N ALA A 98 5.83 7.37 3.03
CA ALA A 98 6.20 8.37 2.03
C ALA A 98 7.11 9.51 2.56
N THR A 99 7.15 9.74 3.89
CA THR A 99 7.92 10.82 4.50
C THR A 99 9.19 10.36 5.20
N THR A 100 9.29 9.09 5.60
CA THR A 100 10.48 8.53 6.25
C THR A 100 11.44 7.86 5.28
N HIS A 101 10.97 7.38 4.12
CA HIS A 101 11.78 6.67 3.14
C HIS A 101 12.02 7.52 1.88
N THR A 102 12.50 8.77 2.03
CA THR A 102 12.65 9.69 0.89
C THR A 102 13.81 9.33 -0.06
N SER A 103 14.74 8.47 0.36
CA SER A 103 15.89 8.00 -0.43
C SER A 103 16.00 6.47 -0.50
N ASP A 104 15.12 5.76 0.19
CA ASP A 104 15.07 4.30 0.25
C ASP A 104 13.73 3.81 -0.27
N VAL A 105 13.65 2.52 -0.61
CA VAL A 105 12.36 1.90 -0.92
C VAL A 105 11.61 1.71 0.39
N GLY A 106 10.43 2.33 0.50
CA GLY A 106 9.54 2.17 1.65
C GLY A 106 8.90 0.78 1.73
N VAL A 107 7.94 0.63 2.64
CA VAL A 107 7.09 -0.56 2.75
C VAL A 107 6.30 -0.78 1.46
N ILE A 108 5.86 0.32 0.83
CA ILE A 108 5.25 0.26 -0.49
C ILE A 108 6.36 0.30 -1.55
N ASP A 109 6.55 -0.79 -2.29
CA ASP A 109 7.61 -0.94 -3.30
C ASP A 109 7.10 -1.14 -4.75
N GLY A 110 5.80 -0.98 -4.97
CA GLY A 110 5.12 -1.04 -6.27
C GLY A 110 3.78 -0.31 -6.23
N ASP A 111 3.09 -0.20 -7.37
CA ASP A 111 1.79 0.48 -7.45
C ASP A 111 0.74 -0.25 -6.60
N PRO A 112 0.22 0.37 -5.53
CA PRO A 112 -0.71 -0.28 -4.64
C PRO A 112 -2.07 -0.59 -5.24
N LEU A 113 -2.44 0.06 -6.36
CA LEU A 113 -3.70 -0.16 -7.05
C LEU A 113 -3.65 -1.35 -8.03
N TYR A 114 -2.46 -1.88 -8.29
CA TYR A 114 -2.26 -3.03 -9.18
C TYR A 114 -1.41 -4.14 -8.56
N ASN A 115 -0.83 -3.91 -7.38
CA ASN A 115 0.11 -4.80 -6.70
C ASN A 115 1.28 -5.21 -7.61
N ALA A 116 1.90 -4.24 -8.29
CA ALA A 116 2.95 -4.48 -9.26
C ALA A 116 3.84 -3.26 -9.48
N GLN A 117 5.11 -3.47 -9.84
CA GLN A 117 6.03 -2.40 -10.24
C GLN A 117 5.79 -1.94 -11.69
N ASP A 118 5.62 -2.91 -12.59
CA ASP A 118 5.26 -2.69 -13.98
C ASP A 118 3.85 -3.23 -14.25
N VAL A 119 3.12 -2.58 -15.16
CA VAL A 119 1.72 -2.93 -15.44
C VAL A 119 1.41 -2.93 -16.94
N GLU A 120 0.60 -3.91 -17.35
CA GLU A 120 -0.12 -3.93 -18.63
C GLU A 120 -1.60 -4.21 -18.32
N ILE A 121 -2.31 -3.16 -17.90
CA ILE A 121 -3.69 -3.27 -17.44
C ILE A 121 -4.67 -3.31 -18.62
N LYS A 122 -5.52 -4.33 -18.63
CA LYS A 122 -6.67 -4.46 -19.52
C LYS A 122 -7.92 -4.78 -18.70
N ASP A 123 -9.09 -4.50 -19.27
CA ASP A 123 -10.39 -4.89 -18.71
C ASP A 123 -10.63 -4.43 -17.26
N LEU A 124 -10.09 -3.27 -16.88
CA LEU A 124 -10.29 -2.69 -15.55
C LEU A 124 -11.78 -2.44 -15.30
N LYS A 125 -12.30 -3.00 -14.22
CA LYS A 125 -13.67 -2.83 -13.76
C LYS A 125 -13.69 -2.61 -12.26
N ILE A 126 -14.39 -1.56 -11.83
CA ILE A 126 -14.68 -1.29 -10.43
C ILE A 126 -16.10 -1.78 -10.16
N GLY A 127 -16.23 -2.77 -9.28
CA GLY A 127 -17.51 -3.36 -8.92
C GLY A 127 -18.36 -2.46 -8.02
N THR A 128 -19.63 -2.79 -7.89
CA THR A 128 -20.56 -2.14 -6.95
C THR A 128 -20.16 -2.39 -5.51
N GLY A 129 -20.19 -1.36 -4.67
CA GLY A 129 -19.90 -1.47 -3.25
C GLY A 129 -20.91 -2.37 -2.53
N GLN A 130 -20.39 -3.32 -1.75
CA GLN A 130 -21.19 -4.23 -0.93
C GLN A 130 -21.14 -3.73 0.52
N ILE A 131 -22.24 -3.14 0.98
CA ILE A 131 -22.40 -2.73 2.40
C ILE A 131 -22.65 -3.97 3.25
N ASP A 132 -21.96 -4.09 4.38
CA ASP A 132 -22.12 -5.20 5.30
C ASP A 132 -23.51 -5.17 5.96
N ALA A 133 -24.29 -6.23 5.78
CA ALA A 133 -25.64 -6.35 6.32
C ALA A 133 -25.71 -6.34 7.85
N LYS A 134 -24.63 -6.72 8.54
CA LYS A 134 -24.51 -6.70 10.00
C LYS A 134 -23.94 -5.38 10.52
N ASN A 135 -23.28 -4.60 9.66
CA ASN A 135 -22.68 -3.34 10.02
C ASN A 135 -22.70 -2.36 8.84
N GLU A 136 -23.75 -1.53 8.76
CA GLU A 136 -23.90 -0.53 7.68
C GLU A 136 -22.78 0.51 7.61
N LYS A 137 -21.85 0.54 8.59
CA LYS A 137 -20.64 1.37 8.58
C LYS A 137 -19.44 0.66 7.96
N LYS A 138 -19.61 -0.53 7.39
CA LYS A 138 -18.58 -1.29 6.69
C LYS A 138 -19.04 -1.62 5.28
N ALA A 139 -18.10 -1.55 4.34
CA ALA A 139 -18.36 -1.90 2.95
C ALA A 139 -17.11 -2.50 2.30
N THR A 140 -17.31 -3.21 1.21
CA THR A 140 -16.23 -3.69 0.35
C THR A 140 -16.46 -3.31 -1.10
N VAL A 141 -15.38 -3.04 -1.84
CA VAL A 141 -15.43 -2.80 -3.29
C VAL A 141 -14.36 -3.68 -3.93
N ASN A 142 -14.75 -4.51 -4.89
CA ASN A 142 -13.80 -5.32 -5.67
C ASN A 142 -13.44 -4.60 -6.96
N VAL A 143 -12.15 -4.56 -7.28
CA VAL A 143 -11.64 -4.10 -8.57
C VAL A 143 -11.02 -5.28 -9.28
N THR A 144 -11.44 -5.53 -10.51
CA THR A 144 -10.96 -6.64 -11.34
C THR A 144 -10.29 -6.10 -12.59
N PHE A 145 -9.21 -6.72 -13.01
CA PHE A 145 -8.49 -6.37 -14.23
C PHE A 145 -7.63 -7.53 -14.70
N THR A 146 -7.11 -7.43 -15.92
CA THR A 146 -6.07 -8.30 -16.44
C THR A 146 -4.74 -7.55 -16.40
N ASN A 147 -3.68 -8.13 -15.82
CA ASN A 147 -2.33 -7.58 -15.87
C ASN A 147 -1.40 -8.62 -16.51
N PHE A 148 -0.72 -8.25 -17.61
CA PHE A 148 0.10 -9.18 -18.41
C PHE A 148 -0.63 -10.50 -18.75
N GLY A 149 -1.90 -10.40 -19.13
CA GLY A 149 -2.75 -11.56 -19.47
C GLY A 149 -3.26 -12.37 -18.28
N LYS A 150 -2.92 -12.01 -17.03
CA LYS A 150 -3.40 -12.69 -15.83
C LYS A 150 -4.57 -11.93 -15.19
N PRO A 151 -5.70 -12.59 -14.89
CA PRO A 151 -6.80 -11.96 -14.17
C PRO A 151 -6.39 -11.70 -12.72
N ASN A 152 -6.73 -10.53 -12.21
CA ASN A 152 -6.46 -10.08 -10.85
C ASN A 152 -7.73 -9.50 -10.22
N THR A 153 -7.82 -9.58 -8.90
CA THR A 153 -8.87 -8.94 -8.11
C THR A 153 -8.25 -8.32 -6.87
N ILE A 154 -8.51 -7.04 -6.65
CA ILE A 154 -8.12 -6.31 -5.45
C ILE A 154 -9.39 -5.90 -4.72
N LYS A 155 -9.46 -6.20 -3.42
CA LYS A 155 -10.59 -5.85 -2.57
C LYS A 155 -10.21 -4.66 -1.69
N PHE A 156 -11.02 -3.61 -1.75
CA PHE A 156 -10.94 -2.47 -0.84
C PHE A 156 -11.89 -2.71 0.32
N GLU A 157 -11.35 -2.75 1.54
CA GLU A 157 -12.16 -2.77 2.76
C GLU A 157 -12.35 -1.34 3.25
N MET A 158 -13.58 -0.98 3.61
CA MET A 158 -13.95 0.41 3.84
C MET A 158 -14.79 0.58 5.10
N SER A 159 -14.68 1.75 5.72
CA SER A 159 -15.56 2.22 6.78
C SER A 159 -16.26 3.52 6.43
N ALA A 160 -17.45 3.72 6.99
CA ALA A 160 -18.17 4.98 6.88
C ALA A 160 -17.43 6.07 7.66
N GLY A 161 -16.95 7.09 6.95
CA GLY A 161 -16.48 8.35 7.55
C GLY A 161 -17.63 9.34 7.77
N ALA A 162 -17.29 10.56 8.20
CA ALA A 162 -18.29 11.59 8.45
C ALA A 162 -19.05 12.03 7.18
N GLU A 163 -18.33 12.18 6.06
CA GLU A 163 -18.87 12.71 4.80
C GLU A 163 -18.63 11.79 3.59
N SER A 164 -17.75 10.80 3.73
CA SER A 164 -17.43 9.83 2.68
C SER A 164 -17.04 8.50 3.28
N TRP A 165 -17.12 7.43 2.49
CA TRP A 165 -16.41 6.19 2.81
C TRP A 165 -14.90 6.44 2.86
N LYS A 166 -14.21 5.64 3.67
CA LYS A 166 -12.76 5.65 3.85
C LYS A 166 -12.22 4.24 3.67
N ILE A 167 -11.11 4.10 2.95
CA ILE A 167 -10.44 2.82 2.76
C ILE A 167 -9.66 2.49 4.03
N ASP A 168 -10.00 1.36 4.65
CA ASP A 168 -9.35 0.81 5.84
C ASP A 168 -8.20 -0.13 5.50
N ASP A 169 -8.30 -0.86 4.38
CA ASP A 169 -7.28 -1.78 3.88
C ASP A 169 -7.43 -2.01 2.36
N ILE A 170 -6.33 -2.41 1.72
CA ILE A 170 -6.29 -2.89 0.34
C ILE A 170 -5.79 -4.34 0.37
N VAL A 171 -6.67 -5.27 0.02
CA VAL A 171 -6.46 -6.71 0.11
C VAL A 171 -6.15 -7.27 -1.28
N TYR A 172 -4.98 -7.88 -1.41
CA TYR A 172 -4.45 -8.43 -2.67
C TYR A 172 -4.70 -9.93 -2.80
N SER A 173 -4.75 -10.64 -1.66
CA SER A 173 -5.09 -12.06 -1.58
C SER A 173 -5.66 -12.39 -0.19
N PRO A 174 -6.17 -13.61 0.06
CA PRO A 174 -6.66 -13.99 1.38
C PRO A 174 -5.62 -13.86 2.51
N SER A 175 -4.32 -13.88 2.20
CA SER A 175 -3.23 -13.81 3.16
C SER A 175 -2.40 -12.54 3.07
N ASP A 176 -2.79 -11.59 2.22
CA ASP A 176 -1.95 -10.46 1.84
C ASP A 176 -2.73 -9.15 1.68
N SER A 177 -2.28 -8.10 2.35
CA SER A 177 -2.88 -6.77 2.33
C SER A 177 -1.88 -5.68 2.69
N MET A 178 -2.18 -4.44 2.28
CA MET A 178 -1.36 -3.28 2.60
C MET A 178 -1.23 -3.06 4.10
N LEU A 179 -2.31 -3.17 4.86
CA LEU A 179 -2.26 -3.00 6.32
C LEU A 179 -1.38 -4.07 6.97
N LYS A 180 -1.35 -5.29 6.41
CA LYS A 180 -0.44 -6.34 6.86
C LYS A 180 1.02 -5.95 6.63
N TRP A 181 1.40 -5.50 5.43
CA TRP A 181 2.76 -5.06 5.13
C TRP A 181 3.25 -4.00 6.12
N PHE A 182 2.42 -2.99 6.40
CA PHE A 182 2.76 -1.96 7.38
C PHE A 182 2.91 -2.50 8.80
N LYS A 183 2.00 -3.37 9.24
CA LYS A 183 2.07 -3.97 10.58
C LYS A 183 3.32 -4.82 10.74
N GLU A 184 3.71 -5.55 9.70
CA GLU A 184 4.92 -6.39 9.70
C GLU A 184 6.18 -5.54 9.71
N ALA A 185 6.23 -4.45 8.94
CA ALA A 185 7.34 -3.50 8.97
C ALA A 185 7.47 -2.78 10.33
N ASP A 186 6.35 -2.51 11.01
CA ASP A 186 6.30 -1.85 12.31
C ASP A 186 6.50 -2.80 13.51
N LYS A 187 6.62 -4.11 13.29
CA LYS A 187 6.89 -5.06 14.39
C LYS A 187 8.17 -4.64 15.11
N PRO A 188 8.14 -4.48 16.44
CA PRO A 188 9.35 -4.26 17.24
C PRO A 188 10.37 -5.34 16.91
N ALA A 189 11.64 -4.95 16.90
CA ALA A 189 12.78 -5.87 16.71
C ALA A 189 12.76 -7.04 17.72
N ASP A 190 12.10 -6.83 18.86
CA ASP A 190 11.99 -7.77 19.97
C ASP A 190 10.70 -8.61 19.94
N THR A 191 10.00 -8.68 18.80
CA THR A 191 8.88 -9.63 18.64
C THR A 191 9.44 -11.05 18.76
N PRO A 192 8.85 -11.93 19.60
CA PRO A 192 9.29 -13.32 19.70
C PRO A 192 9.26 -13.94 18.31
N ALA A 193 10.41 -14.48 17.91
CA ALA A 193 10.61 -15.02 16.59
C ALA A 193 9.56 -16.09 16.27
N VAL A 194 8.89 -15.96 15.12
CA VAL A 194 7.96 -17.00 14.65
C VAL A 194 8.78 -18.24 14.31
N ALA A 195 8.40 -19.41 14.86
CA ALA A 195 9.07 -20.67 14.54
C ALA A 195 8.98 -20.92 13.03
N GLY A 196 10.12 -21.21 12.38
CA GLY A 196 10.17 -21.38 10.93
C GLY A 196 10.55 -20.14 10.12
N GLU A 197 10.90 -19.02 10.76
CA GLU A 197 11.46 -17.83 10.09
C GLU A 197 12.76 -17.39 10.76
N PHE A 198 13.81 -17.08 9.99
CA PHE A 198 15.08 -16.58 10.54
C PHE A 198 14.97 -15.09 10.89
N GLU A 199 14.26 -14.79 11.97
CA GLU A 199 14.04 -13.44 12.48
C GLU A 199 13.99 -13.41 14.01
N GLY A 200 13.98 -12.23 14.62
CA GLY A 200 13.89 -12.02 16.06
C GLY A 200 15.24 -12.12 16.78
N LYS A 201 15.22 -12.39 18.09
CA LYS A 201 16.41 -12.32 18.94
C LYS A 201 17.13 -13.67 19.02
N TYR A 202 18.45 -13.64 18.92
CA TYR A 202 19.31 -14.81 19.01
C TYR A 202 20.42 -14.59 20.02
N ARG A 203 20.74 -15.62 20.79
CA ARG A 203 21.96 -15.70 21.59
C ARG A 203 23.04 -16.39 20.76
N VAL A 204 24.22 -15.77 20.70
CA VAL A 204 25.39 -16.27 19.97
C VAL A 204 26.57 -16.27 20.93
N GLY A 205 26.86 -17.41 21.54
CA GLY A 205 27.78 -17.51 22.68
C GLY A 205 27.37 -16.57 23.83
N GLU A 206 28.19 -15.56 24.11
CA GLU A 206 28.00 -14.59 25.21
C GLU A 206 27.40 -13.23 24.78
N THR A 207 27.08 -13.06 23.50
CA THR A 207 26.37 -11.89 22.99
C THR A 207 24.99 -12.28 22.51
N THR A 208 24.11 -11.29 22.32
CA THR A 208 22.90 -11.46 21.53
C THR A 208 22.98 -10.66 20.24
N CYS A 209 22.15 -11.01 19.28
CA CYS A 209 21.83 -10.19 18.12
C CYS A 209 20.33 -10.21 17.86
N THR A 210 19.87 -9.20 17.12
CA THR A 210 18.50 -9.16 16.60
C THR A 210 18.55 -9.24 15.09
N VAL A 211 17.74 -10.13 14.54
CA VAL A 211 17.63 -10.43 13.11
C VAL A 211 16.31 -9.86 12.60
N LYS A 212 16.36 -9.10 11.51
CA LYS A 212 15.17 -8.61 10.82
C LYS A 212 15.24 -8.96 9.34
N PRO A 213 14.17 -9.51 8.73
CA PRO A 213 14.11 -9.65 7.29
C PRO A 213 14.07 -8.26 6.64
N VAL A 214 14.92 -8.02 5.64
CA VAL A 214 14.94 -6.80 4.83
C VAL A 214 15.10 -7.19 3.37
N LYS A 215 13.98 -7.19 2.65
CA LYS A 215 13.90 -7.62 1.24
C LYS A 215 14.43 -9.05 1.03
N MET A 216 15.53 -9.22 0.29
CA MET A 216 16.16 -10.51 0.00
C MET A 216 17.26 -10.91 0.99
N ALA A 217 17.38 -10.18 2.10
CA ALA A 217 18.45 -10.35 3.07
C ALA A 217 17.90 -10.26 4.51
N TYR A 218 18.79 -10.47 5.47
CA TYR A 218 18.53 -10.42 6.89
C TYR A 218 19.49 -9.42 7.53
N GLU A 219 18.93 -8.34 8.09
CA GLU A 219 19.66 -7.37 8.89
C GLU A 219 19.97 -7.98 10.26
N VAL A 220 21.25 -8.21 10.55
CA VAL A 220 21.71 -8.72 11.85
C VAL A 220 22.39 -7.60 12.62
N ARG A 221 21.78 -7.20 13.74
CA ARG A 221 22.30 -6.18 14.65
C ARG A 221 22.84 -6.83 15.91
N TRP A 222 24.14 -6.71 16.13
CA TRP A 222 24.82 -7.25 17.31
C TRP A 222 24.65 -6.35 18.53
N GLU A 223 24.32 -6.94 19.69
CA GLU A 223 24.24 -6.20 20.96
C GLU A 223 25.63 -5.70 21.42
N LYS A 224 26.65 -6.53 21.26
CA LYS A 224 28.05 -6.18 21.49
C LYS A 224 28.78 -6.03 20.17
N GLY A 225 29.03 -4.79 19.74
CA GLY A 225 29.76 -4.49 18.51
C GLY A 225 29.35 -3.15 17.92
N LYS A 226 30.00 -2.74 16.83
CA LYS A 226 29.54 -1.61 16.01
C LYS A 226 29.07 -2.13 14.67
N GLY A 227 27.80 -1.87 14.35
CA GLY A 227 27.28 -2.02 13.01
C GLY A 227 26.15 -3.04 12.87
N VAL A 228 25.57 -2.98 11.70
CA VAL A 228 24.59 -3.89 11.15
C VAL A 228 25.30 -4.70 10.07
N GLU A 229 25.06 -6.01 10.03
CA GLU A 229 25.61 -6.90 9.02
C GLU A 229 24.47 -7.58 8.26
N MET A 230 24.60 -7.65 6.93
CA MET A 230 23.60 -8.28 6.08
C MET A 230 23.96 -9.74 5.83
N PHE A 231 22.98 -10.61 6.05
CA PHE A 231 23.07 -12.04 5.76
C PHE A 231 22.09 -12.42 4.66
N PHE A 232 22.46 -13.37 3.83
CA PHE A 232 21.68 -13.86 2.71
C PHE A 232 21.46 -15.36 2.87
N SER A 233 20.26 -15.85 2.55
CA SER A 233 19.99 -17.29 2.57
C SER A 233 20.81 -17.97 1.48
N LYS A 234 21.62 -18.95 1.88
CA LYS A 234 22.40 -19.81 0.99
C LYS A 234 21.65 -21.11 0.68
N ASN A 235 20.93 -21.62 1.69
CA ASN A 235 20.01 -22.75 1.60
C ASN A 235 18.99 -22.66 2.76
N SER A 236 18.18 -23.70 2.98
CA SER A 236 17.11 -23.66 3.98
C SER A 236 17.57 -23.60 5.43
N THR A 237 18.84 -23.84 5.76
CA THR A 237 19.34 -23.73 7.15
C THR A 237 20.59 -22.87 7.29
N THR A 238 21.12 -22.32 6.19
CA THR A 238 22.37 -21.57 6.17
C THR A 238 22.17 -20.15 5.67
N PHE A 239 22.66 -19.19 6.43
CA PHE A 239 22.66 -17.77 6.09
C PHE A 239 24.09 -17.23 6.14
N GLU A 240 24.52 -16.56 5.09
CA GLU A 240 25.91 -16.15 4.88
C GLU A 240 25.99 -14.64 4.63
N SER A 241 26.93 -13.97 5.30
CA SER A 241 27.26 -12.56 5.01
C SER A 241 28.05 -12.44 3.72
N SER A 242 28.09 -11.24 3.12
CA SER A 242 28.87 -10.99 1.90
C SER A 242 29.81 -9.78 2.08
N PRO A 243 30.91 -9.93 2.84
CA PRO A 243 31.85 -8.84 3.03
C PRO A 243 32.64 -8.56 1.74
N PRO A 244 33.02 -7.28 1.47
CA PRO A 244 33.83 -6.95 0.29
C PRO A 244 35.22 -7.58 0.28
N LYS A 245 35.76 -7.96 1.46
CA LYS A 245 37.04 -8.62 1.66
C LYS A 245 36.97 -9.53 2.90
N GLY A 246 37.66 -10.66 2.83
CA GLY A 246 37.72 -11.65 3.92
C GLY A 246 36.67 -12.75 3.77
N ASP A 247 36.75 -13.74 4.65
CA ASP A 247 35.78 -14.83 4.70
C ASP A 247 34.43 -14.34 5.26
N PRO A 248 33.31 -14.94 4.84
CA PRO A 248 32.01 -14.55 5.34
C PRO A 248 31.73 -15.15 6.73
N ASN A 249 31.01 -14.39 7.56
CA ASN A 249 30.29 -14.93 8.70
C ASN A 249 29.09 -15.76 8.24
N GLN A 250 28.76 -16.84 8.95
CA GLN A 250 27.65 -17.74 8.62
C GLN A 250 26.86 -18.13 9.86
N PHE A 251 25.53 -18.12 9.76
CA PHE A 251 24.64 -18.89 10.63
C PHE A 251 24.32 -20.21 9.95
N VAL A 252 24.51 -21.33 10.65
CA VAL A 252 24.09 -22.66 10.21
C VAL A 252 23.19 -23.24 11.29
N PHE A 253 21.92 -23.43 10.99
CA PHE A 253 20.93 -23.99 11.90
C PHE A 253 20.84 -25.51 11.79
N ASP A 254 20.48 -26.15 12.90
CA ASP A 254 20.34 -27.61 12.96
C ASP A 254 19.15 -28.10 12.12
N ASP A 255 18.10 -27.27 12.00
CA ASP A 255 16.90 -27.51 11.20
C ASP A 255 16.22 -26.19 10.78
N GLU A 256 15.14 -26.30 10.00
CA GLU A 256 14.34 -25.16 9.50
C GLU A 256 13.48 -24.49 10.58
N SER A 257 13.51 -24.96 11.83
CA SER A 257 12.87 -24.24 12.94
C SER A 257 13.70 -23.03 13.39
N TYR A 258 14.99 -23.00 13.03
CA TYR A 258 15.95 -21.96 13.37
C TYR A 258 16.06 -21.69 14.87
N ASN A 259 15.86 -22.72 15.70
CA ASN A 259 15.92 -22.59 17.15
C ASN A 259 17.33 -22.75 17.71
N THR A 260 18.13 -23.63 17.12
CA THR A 260 19.51 -23.91 17.52
C THR A 260 20.42 -24.07 16.31
N GLY A 261 21.70 -23.78 16.50
CA GLY A 261 22.69 -23.90 15.43
C GLY A 261 24.07 -23.44 15.87
N THR A 262 24.90 -23.12 14.87
CA THR A 262 26.26 -22.63 15.04
C THR A 262 26.49 -21.40 14.19
N PHE A 263 27.10 -20.38 14.79
CA PHE A 263 27.61 -19.21 14.09
C PHE A 263 29.10 -19.41 13.82
N TYR A 264 29.49 -19.40 12.55
CA TYR A 264 30.87 -19.45 12.09
C TYR A 264 31.32 -18.04 11.76
N ARG A 265 32.31 -17.55 12.49
CA ARG A 265 32.86 -16.22 12.28
C ARG A 265 34.03 -16.29 11.30
N ALA A 266 34.22 -15.22 10.53
CA ALA A 266 35.28 -15.08 9.54
C ALA A 266 36.70 -15.30 10.08
N ASP A 267 36.94 -15.16 11.38
CA ASP A 267 38.22 -15.44 12.03
C ASP A 267 38.42 -16.91 12.42
N GLY A 268 37.54 -17.80 11.95
CA GLY A 268 37.58 -19.24 12.20
C GLY A 268 36.98 -19.66 13.56
N LYS A 269 36.49 -18.72 14.37
CA LYS A 269 35.82 -19.07 15.64
C LYS A 269 34.38 -19.48 15.41
N THR A 270 33.91 -20.40 16.23
CA THR A 270 32.53 -20.86 16.23
C THR A 270 31.85 -20.56 17.55
N PHE A 271 30.55 -20.26 17.48
CA PHE A 271 29.73 -19.95 18.65
C PHE A 271 28.40 -20.68 18.55
N PRO A 272 27.90 -21.27 19.65
CA PRO A 272 26.57 -21.86 19.66
C PRO A 272 25.52 -20.75 19.48
N VAL A 273 24.50 -21.06 18.70
CA VAL A 273 23.35 -20.19 18.46
C VAL A 273 22.13 -20.83 19.09
N SER A 274 21.37 -20.03 19.83
CA SER A 274 20.05 -20.40 20.31
C SER A 274 19.11 -19.22 20.19
N ARG A 275 17.89 -19.45 19.71
CA ARG A 275 16.83 -18.46 19.71
C ARG A 275 16.57 -17.97 21.14
N ALA A 276 16.48 -16.66 21.31
CA ALA A 276 16.18 -16.02 22.58
C ALA A 276 14.70 -15.61 22.58
N ASN A 277 13.96 -16.08 23.57
CA ASN A 277 12.56 -15.71 23.80
C ASN A 277 12.46 -14.36 24.54
#